data_AF-A0A2M7XH42-F1
#
_entry.id   AF-A0A2M7XH42-F1
#
_cell.length_a   1.000
_cell.length_b   1.000
_cell.length_c   1.000
_cell.angle_alpha   90.00
_cell.angle_beta   90.00
_cell.angle_gamma   90.00
#
_symmetry.space_group_name_H-M   'P 1'
#
loop_
_entity.id
_entity.type
_entity.pdbx_description
1 polymer ?
#
loop_
_entity_poly.entity_id
_entity_poly.type
_entity_poly.pdbx_seq_one_letter_code
_entity_poly.pdbx_strand_id
1 'polypeptide(L)'
;MSLLFSLFPSSVRLATNSAAESILNGVDQAANKAGFSTTSKDIYTVTGELISVLLGALGIAFVLLLVYAGILYLVAQGDENTTKKAMKIIKTAVMGMVLIAGAYAVANFVISALVSVYGS
;
A
#
# COMPACT_ATOMS: atom_id res chain seq x y z
N MET A 1 -10.67 -25.59 47.84
CA MET A 1 -9.87 -25.95 46.64
C MET A 1 -9.86 -24.80 45.63
N SER A 2 -9.46 -23.61 46.06
CA SER A 2 -9.45 -22.39 45.23
C SER A 2 -8.29 -21.46 45.61
N LEU A 3 -7.78 -21.57 46.84
CA LEU A 3 -6.62 -20.82 47.33
C LEU A 3 -5.25 -21.37 46.86
N LEU A 4 -5.19 -22.62 46.38
CA LEU A 4 -3.95 -23.28 45.94
C LEU A 4 -3.61 -23.00 44.46
N PHE A 5 -4.55 -22.48 43.66
CA PHE A 5 -4.35 -22.15 42.24
C PHE A 5 -3.87 -20.71 41.99
N SER A 6 -3.99 -19.83 42.98
CA SER A 6 -3.54 -18.41 42.90
C SER A 6 -2.02 -18.23 43.06
N LEU A 7 -1.29 -19.30 43.39
CA LEU A 7 0.16 -19.32 43.54
C LEU A 7 0.90 -19.81 42.29
N PHE A 8 0.19 -20.16 41.22
CA PHE A 8 0.84 -20.27 39.91
C PHE A 8 1.17 -18.86 39.42
N PRO A 9 2.45 -18.58 39.10
CA PRO A 9 2.86 -17.23 38.71
C PRO A 9 1.99 -16.73 37.57
N SER A 10 1.40 -15.55 37.77
CA SER A 10 0.61 -14.80 36.77
C SER A 10 1.35 -14.64 35.43
N SER A 11 2.67 -14.82 35.43
CA SER A 11 3.57 -14.93 34.28
C SER A 11 3.18 -16.05 33.29
N VAL A 12 2.67 -17.19 33.76
CA VAL A 12 2.29 -18.33 32.90
C VAL A 12 0.96 -18.09 32.20
N ARG A 13 0.00 -17.43 32.86
CA ARG A 13 -1.29 -17.05 32.27
C ARG A 13 -1.18 -15.95 31.22
N LEU A 14 -0.14 -15.11 31.30
CA LEU A 14 0.18 -14.10 30.28
C LEU A 14 0.89 -14.70 29.06
N ALA A 15 1.79 -15.67 29.26
CA ALA A 15 2.48 -16.35 28.16
C ALA A 15 1.52 -17.15 27.25
N THR A 16 0.47 -17.76 27.81
CA THR A 16 -0.55 -18.47 27.02
C THR A 16 -1.44 -17.52 26.21
N ASN A 17 -1.73 -16.32 26.72
CA ASN A 17 -2.48 -15.30 25.97
C ASN A 17 -1.64 -14.72 24.84
N SER A 18 -0.34 -14.46 25.06
CA SER A 18 0.57 -14.01 24.00
C SER A 18 0.73 -15.04 22.88
N ALA A 19 0.81 -16.34 23.20
CA ALA A 19 0.85 -17.41 22.20
C ALA A 19 -0.49 -17.54 21.44
N ALA A 20 -1.62 -17.42 22.14
CA ALA A 20 -2.95 -17.43 21.51
C ALA A 20 -3.14 -16.21 20.58
N GLU A 21 -2.76 -15.00 21.01
CA GLU A 21 -2.77 -13.80 20.17
C GLU A 21 -1.84 -13.94 18.97
N SER A 22 -0.67 -14.55 19.13
CA SER A 22 0.28 -14.77 18.02
C SER A 22 -0.30 -15.71 16.95
N ILE A 23 -0.98 -16.78 17.38
CA ILE A 23 -1.62 -17.75 16.50
C ILE A 23 -2.83 -17.11 15.82
N LEU A 24 -3.66 -16.35 16.54
CA LEU A 24 -4.81 -15.64 15.99
C LEU A 24 -4.38 -14.58 14.96
N ASN A 25 -3.37 -13.75 15.28
CA ASN A 25 -2.80 -12.78 14.35
C ASN A 25 -2.16 -13.43 13.12
N GLY A 26 -1.53 -14.59 13.27
CA GLY A 26 -0.97 -15.36 12.17
C GLY A 26 -2.04 -15.96 11.26
N VAL A 27 -3.14 -16.46 11.84
CA VAL A 27 -4.31 -16.97 11.12
C VAL A 27 -5.04 -15.83 10.39
N ASP A 28 -5.20 -14.66 11.01
CA ASP A 28 -5.83 -13.50 10.36
C ASP A 28 -4.97 -12.96 9.22
N GLN A 29 -3.65 -12.92 9.35
CA GLN A 29 -2.76 -12.52 8.24
C GLN A 29 -2.77 -13.54 7.10
N ALA A 30 -2.82 -14.84 7.42
CA ALA A 30 -2.93 -15.89 6.41
C ALA A 30 -4.29 -15.87 5.71
N ALA A 31 -5.39 -15.67 6.45
CA ALA A 31 -6.74 -15.54 5.92
C ALA A 31 -6.87 -14.30 5.01
N ASN A 32 -6.31 -13.15 5.42
CA ASN A 32 -6.27 -11.94 4.60
C ASN A 32 -5.45 -12.13 3.31
N LYS A 33 -4.29 -12.79 3.39
CA LYS A 33 -3.48 -13.13 2.19
C LYS A 33 -4.16 -14.17 1.29
N ALA A 34 -5.02 -15.01 1.85
CA ALA A 34 -5.80 -16.03 1.14
C ALA A 34 -7.18 -15.54 0.65
N GLY A 35 -7.55 -14.27 0.90
CA GLY A 35 -8.80 -13.67 0.44
C GLY A 35 -10.04 -14.00 1.30
N PHE A 36 -9.87 -14.62 2.46
CA PHE A 36 -10.94 -14.83 3.44
C PHE A 36 -10.89 -13.74 4.52
N SER A 37 -11.81 -12.78 4.46
CA SER A 37 -11.93 -11.72 5.48
C SER A 37 -13.00 -12.09 6.51
N THR A 38 -12.58 -12.45 7.73
CA THR A 38 -13.47 -12.92 8.82
C THR A 38 -14.11 -11.79 9.63
N THR A 39 -13.81 -10.53 9.31
CA THR A 39 -14.44 -9.35 9.90
C THR A 39 -14.84 -8.46 8.74
N SER A 40 -16.11 -8.00 8.70
CA SER A 40 -16.66 -7.07 7.71
C SER A 40 -15.60 -6.12 7.19
N LYS A 41 -14.98 -6.46 6.07
CA LYS A 41 -13.91 -5.66 5.48
C LYS A 41 -14.63 -4.45 4.91
N ASP A 42 -14.60 -3.36 5.68
CA ASP A 42 -15.06 -2.06 5.24
C ASP A 42 -14.63 -1.87 3.79
N ILE A 43 -15.55 -1.42 2.93
CA ILE A 43 -15.31 -1.26 1.49
C ILE A 43 -14.02 -0.45 1.24
N TYR A 44 -13.68 0.42 2.19
CA TYR A 44 -12.45 1.19 2.27
C TYR A 44 -11.17 0.33 2.26
N THR A 45 -11.10 -0.77 3.02
CA THR A 45 -9.90 -1.61 3.12
C THR A 45 -9.71 -2.47 1.87
N VAL A 46 -10.80 -3.01 1.29
CA VAL A 46 -10.72 -3.73 0.00
C VAL A 46 -10.28 -2.79 -1.11
N THR A 47 -10.84 -1.59 -1.14
CA THR A 47 -10.53 -0.58 -2.16
C THR A 47 -9.09 -0.09 -2.02
N GLY A 48 -8.60 0.13 -0.79
CA GLY A 48 -7.22 0.53 -0.53
C GLY A 48 -6.20 -0.50 -1.03
N GLU A 49 -6.43 -1.78 -0.75
CA GLU A 49 -5.53 -2.85 -1.18
C GLU A 49 -5.51 -3.03 -2.70
N LEU A 50 -6.67 -2.93 -3.35
CA LEU A 50 -6.76 -2.97 -4.81
C LEU A 50 -6.03 -1.80 -5.47
N ILE A 51 -6.21 -0.58 -4.94
CA ILE A 51 -5.50 0.63 -5.41
C ILE A 51 -3.99 0.43 -5.22
N SER A 52 -3.53 -0.06 -4.09
CA SER A 52 -2.10 -0.31 -3.84
C SER A 52 -1.47 -1.27 -4.86
N VAL A 53 -2.17 -2.35 -5.21
CA VAL A 53 -1.71 -3.31 -6.24
C VAL A 53 -1.65 -2.64 -7.62
N LEU A 54 -2.70 -1.92 -8.00
CA LEU A 54 -2.76 -1.21 -9.28
C LEU A 54 -1.68 -0.13 -9.39
N LEU A 55 -1.49 0.67 -8.35
CA LEU A 55 -0.45 1.72 -8.29
C LEU A 55 0.96 1.12 -8.35
N GLY A 56 1.20 -0.01 -7.69
CA GLY A 56 2.48 -0.72 -7.77
C GLY A 56 2.79 -1.19 -9.19
N ALA A 57 1.84 -1.86 -9.84
CA ALA A 57 2.00 -2.33 -11.22
C ALA A 57 2.19 -1.16 -12.21
N LEU A 58 1.41 -0.10 -12.04
CA LEU A 58 1.49 1.08 -12.90
C LEU A 58 2.80 1.84 -12.71
N GLY A 59 3.28 1.97 -11.46
CA GLY A 59 4.56 2.61 -11.15
C GLY A 59 5.75 1.95 -11.86
N ILE A 60 5.80 0.62 -11.86
CA ILE A 60 6.83 -0.15 -12.59
C ILE A 60 6.74 0.13 -14.09
N ALA A 61 5.53 0.15 -14.66
CA ALA A 61 5.33 0.47 -16.08
C ALA A 61 5.82 1.87 -16.45
N PHE A 62 5.56 2.88 -15.60
CA PHE A 62 6.05 4.25 -15.80
C PHE A 62 7.59 4.33 -15.77
N VAL A 63 8.24 3.59 -14.86
CA VAL A 63 9.71 3.54 -14.79
C VAL A 63 10.29 2.94 -16.08
N LEU A 64 9.72 1.84 -16.59
CA LEU A 64 10.14 1.24 -17.85
C LEU A 64 9.99 2.21 -19.03
N LEU A 65 8.90 2.96 -19.06
CA LEU A 65 8.64 3.96 -20.09
C LEU A 65 9.65 5.13 -20.00
N LEU A 66 9.99 5.57 -18.79
CA LEU A 66 11.05 6.57 -18.57
C LEU A 66 12.41 6.09 -19.05
N VAL A 67 12.78 4.84 -18.78
CA VAL A 67 14.03 4.25 -19.28
C VAL A 67 14.04 4.23 -20.82
N TYR A 68 12.96 3.77 -21.44
CA TYR A 68 12.82 3.78 -22.90
C TYR A 68 12.96 5.18 -23.49
N ALA A 69 12.28 6.17 -22.90
CA ALA A 69 12.36 7.55 -23.34
C ALA A 69 13.74 8.17 -23.10
N GLY A 70 14.42 7.78 -22.02
CA GLY A 70 15.78 8.19 -21.73
C GLY A 70 16.78 7.67 -22.75
N ILE A 71 16.69 6.39 -23.12
CA ILE A 71 17.52 5.82 -24.19
C ILE A 71 17.24 6.51 -25.53
N LEU A 72 15.95 6.74 -25.85
CA LEU A 72 15.56 7.46 -27.07
C LEU A 72 16.15 8.88 -27.12
N TYR A 73 16.21 9.56 -25.97
CA TYR A 73 16.82 10.89 -25.87
C TYR A 73 18.34 10.83 -26.09
N LEU A 74 19.02 9.84 -25.52
CA LEU A 74 20.48 9.67 -25.65
C LEU A 74 20.91 9.30 -27.08
N VAL A 75 20.08 8.54 -27.80
CA VAL A 75 20.38 8.06 -29.16
C VAL A 75 19.94 9.07 -30.24
N ALA A 76 19.30 10.18 -29.88
CA ALA A 76 18.80 11.16 -30.84
C ALA A 76 19.89 11.83 -31.71
N GLN A 77 21.18 11.71 -31.36
CA GLN A 77 22.33 12.13 -32.19
C GLN A 77 22.24 13.56 -32.80
N GLY A 78 21.48 14.46 -32.19
CA GLY A 78 21.28 15.83 -32.68
C GLY A 78 20.10 16.02 -33.64
N ASP A 79 19.33 14.97 -33.93
CA ASP A 79 18.03 15.11 -34.60
C ASP A 79 17.02 15.78 -33.64
N GLU A 80 16.57 16.96 -34.03
CA GLU A 80 15.70 17.79 -33.22
C GLU A 80 14.32 17.14 -33.01
N ASN A 81 13.86 16.34 -33.97
CA ASN A 81 12.55 15.67 -33.93
C ASN A 81 12.51 14.56 -32.87
N THR A 82 13.50 13.68 -32.86
CA THR A 82 13.64 12.59 -31.87
C THR A 82 13.90 13.16 -30.48
N THR A 83 14.71 14.21 -30.37
CA THR A 83 14.92 14.94 -29.11
C THR A 83 13.60 15.50 -28.56
N LYS A 84 12.83 16.22 -29.38
CA LYS A 84 11.50 16.76 -29.00
C LYS A 84 10.53 15.65 -28.63
N LYS A 85 10.53 14.54 -29.37
CA LYS A 85 9.67 13.38 -29.10
C LYS A 85 10.01 12.72 -27.77
N ALA A 86 11.29 12.45 -27.51
CA ALA A 86 11.74 11.86 -26.25
C ALA A 86 11.40 12.76 -25.05
N MET A 87 11.65 14.07 -25.18
CA MET A 87 11.30 15.05 -24.16
C MET A 87 9.79 15.14 -23.91
N LYS A 88 8.96 15.01 -24.97
CA LYS A 88 7.50 14.95 -24.82
C LYS A 88 7.08 13.74 -24.00
N ILE A 89 7.65 12.56 -24.29
CA ILE A 89 7.36 11.32 -23.56
C ILE A 89 7.77 11.45 -22.09
N ILE A 90 8.98 11.96 -21.81
CA ILE A 90 9.46 12.18 -20.44
C ILE A 90 8.53 13.12 -19.67
N LYS A 91 8.16 14.27 -20.26
CA LYS A 91 7.25 15.23 -19.61
C LYS A 91 5.89 14.61 -19.30
N THR A 92 5.30 13.86 -20.24
CA THR A 92 4.02 13.19 -20.01
C THR A 92 4.13 12.09 -18.95
N ALA A 93 5.22 11.33 -18.93
CA ALA A 93 5.46 10.29 -17.93
C ALA A 93 5.59 10.88 -16.51
N VAL A 94 6.38 11.96 -16.36
CA VAL A 94 6.55 12.65 -15.08
C VAL A 94 5.24 13.25 -14.59
N MET A 95 4.46 13.89 -15.47
CA MET A 95 3.15 14.44 -15.09
C MET A 95 2.18 13.34 -14.62
N GLY A 96 2.20 12.16 -15.25
CA GLY A 96 1.42 11.00 -14.81
C GLY A 96 1.81 10.53 -13.40
N MET A 97 3.12 10.44 -13.13
CA MET A 97 3.63 10.04 -11.82
C MET A 97 3.23 11.02 -10.72
N VAL A 98 3.31 12.33 -11.00
CA VAL A 98 2.86 13.39 -10.08
C VAL A 98 1.35 13.34 -9.85
N LEU A 99 0.55 13.09 -10.88
CA LEU A 99 -0.92 13.00 -10.77
C LEU A 99 -1.35 11.82 -9.88
N ILE A 100 -0.73 10.66 -10.03
CA ILE A 100 -1.03 9.48 -9.20
C ILE A 100 -0.67 9.75 -7.74
N ALA A 101 0.51 10.31 -7.48
CA ALA A 101 0.93 10.69 -6.13
C ALA A 101 -0.02 11.75 -5.52
N GLY A 102 -0.41 12.75 -6.31
CA GLY A 102 -1.35 13.79 -5.91
C GLY A 102 -2.74 13.25 -5.60
N ALA A 103 -3.27 12.35 -6.42
CA ALA A 103 -4.56 11.71 -6.19
C ALA A 103 -4.57 10.91 -4.88
N TYR A 104 -3.50 10.16 -4.60
CA TYR A 104 -3.38 9.43 -3.34
C TYR A 104 -3.31 10.38 -2.14
N ALA A 105 -2.52 11.46 -2.22
CA ALA A 105 -2.44 12.46 -1.16
C ALA A 105 -3.80 13.10 -0.86
N VAL A 106 -4.55 13.50 -1.90
CA VAL A 106 -5.89 14.09 -1.76
C VAL A 106 -6.89 13.09 -1.18
N ALA A 107 -6.88 11.83 -1.64
CA ALA A 107 -7.76 10.80 -1.11
C ALA A 107 -7.56 10.60 0.41
N ASN A 108 -6.30 10.48 0.84
CA ASN A 108 -5.97 10.36 2.26
C ASN A 108 -6.32 11.61 3.06
N PHE A 109 -6.14 12.80 2.47
CA PHE A 109 -6.56 14.05 3.11
C PHE A 109 -8.06 14.07 3.39
N VAL A 110 -8.90 13.69 2.41
CA VAL A 110 -10.36 13.64 2.58
C VAL A 110 -10.74 12.61 3.65
N ILE A 111 -10.16 11.41 3.61
CA ILE A 111 -10.43 10.36 4.59
C ILE A 111 -10.03 10.80 6.00
N SER A 112 -8.83 11.38 6.14
CA SER A 112 -8.34 11.89 7.42
C SER A 112 -9.23 13.02 7.95
N ALA A 113 -9.71 13.91 7.08
CA ALA A 113 -10.62 14.99 7.45
C ALA A 113 -11.96 14.42 7.97
N LEU A 114 -12.53 13.43 7.28
CA LEU A 114 -13.78 12.79 7.69
C LEU A 114 -13.64 12.03 9.01
N VAL A 115 -12.57 11.24 9.17
CA VAL A 115 -12.29 10.50 10.42
C VAL A 115 -12.05 11.46 11.58
N SER A 116 -11.36 12.59 11.37
CA SER A 116 -11.13 13.58 12.42
C SER A 116 -12.42 14.26 12.91
N VAL A 117 -13.45 14.37 12.05
CA VAL A 117 -14.72 15.01 12.40
C VAL A 117 -15.69 14.00 13.02
N TYR A 118 -15.78 12.78 12.49
CA TYR A 118 -16.67 11.72 13.00
C TYR A 118 -16.10 10.95 14.20
N GLY A 119 -14.79 11.00 14.43
CA GLY A 119 -14.11 10.33 15.54
C GLY A 119 -14.06 11.13 16.85
N SER A 120 -14.94 12.13 16.99
CA SER A 120 -15.17 12.87 18.26
C SER A 120 -16.30 12.23 19.05
#